data_AF-A0A351CMB7-F1
#
_entry.id   AF-A0A351CMB7-F1
#
_cell.length_a   1.000
_cell.length_b   1.000
_cell.length_c   1.000
_cell.angle_alpha   90.00
_cell.angle_beta   90.00
_cell.angle_gamma   90.00
#
_symmetry.space_group_name_H-M   'P 1'
#
loop_
_entity.id
_entity.type
_entity.pdbx_description
1 polymer ?
#
loop_
_entity_poly.entity_id
_entity_poly.type
_entity_poly.pdbx_seq_one_letter_code
_entity_poly.pdbx_strand_id
1 'polypeptide(L)' 'MQFDRGYLSPYFVTNSDNMEAELEDPYILIYDKKISNMKDLLPLLEKVVQTGKPVIIIAEDVEGE' A
#
# COMPACT_ATOMS: atom_id res chain seq x y z
N MET A 1 -11.12 8.43 -9.56
CA MET A 1 -10.02 9.42 -9.45
C MET A 1 -8.78 8.73 -9.99
N GLN A 2 -7.99 9.39 -10.83
CA GLN A 2 -6.82 8.80 -11.49
C GLN A 2 -5.61 9.72 -11.28
N PHE A 3 -4.45 9.12 -11.06
CA PHE A 3 -3.18 9.81 -10.83
C PHE A 3 -2.09 9.19 -11.70
N ASP A 4 -1.07 9.98 -12.05
CA ASP A 4 0.09 9.51 -12.82
C ASP A 4 1.15 8.86 -11.91
N ARG A 5 0.73 7.89 -11.08
CA ARG A 5 1.58 7.10 -10.19
C ARG A 5 1.13 5.64 -10.21
N GLY A 6 2.09 4.71 -10.27
CA GLY A 6 1.86 3.27 -10.21
C GLY A 6 2.24 2.67 -8.85
N TYR A 7 2.22 1.33 -8.76
CA TYR A 7 2.75 0.62 -7.60
C TYR A 7 4.26 0.80 -7.49
N LEU A 8 4.77 0.86 -6.25
CA LEU A 8 6.21 1.02 -6.00
C LEU A 8 7.02 -0.24 -6.36
N SER A 9 6.40 -1.41 -6.25
CA SER A 9 7.04 -2.71 -6.46
C SER A 9 6.15 -3.63 -7.31
N PRO A 10 6.70 -4.35 -8.31
CA PRO A 10 5.93 -5.29 -9.12
C PRO A 10 5.40 -6.47 -8.30
N TYR A 11 5.94 -6.72 -7.10
CA TYR A 11 5.41 -7.74 -6.20
C TYR A 11 4.01 -7.43 -5.65
N PHE A 12 3.48 -6.22 -5.89
CA PHE A 12 2.11 -5.85 -5.52
C PHE A 12 1.06 -6.22 -6.58
N VAL A 13 1.47 -6.72 -7.74
CA VAL A 13 0.56 -7.17 -8.80
C VAL A 13 -0.27 -8.35 -8.30
N THR A 14 -1.60 -8.25 -8.42
CA THR A 14 -2.55 -9.32 -8.09
C THR A 14 -3.17 -9.94 -9.35
N ASN A 15 -3.19 -9.21 -10.46
CA ASN A 15 -3.56 -9.69 -11.78
C ASN A 15 -2.34 -9.67 -12.71
N SER A 16 -1.70 -10.82 -12.85
CA SER A 16 -0.47 -10.97 -13.65
C SER A 16 -0.68 -10.87 -15.16
N ASP A 17 -1.91 -11.08 -15.66
CA ASP A 17 -2.19 -11.02 -17.10
C ASP A 17 -2.12 -9.58 -17.62
N ASN A 18 -2.66 -8.65 -16.82
CA ASN A 18 -2.69 -7.22 -17.15
C ASN A 18 -1.60 -6.41 -16.42
N MET A 19 -0.83 -7.05 -15.52
CA MET A 19 0.13 -6.39 -14.63
C MET A 19 -0.52 -5.31 -13.75
N GLU A 20 -1.64 -5.67 -13.12
CA GLU A 20 -2.46 -4.76 -12.31
C GLU A 20 -2.51 -5.17 -10.82
N ALA A 21 -2.63 -4.18 -9.95
CA ALA A 21 -2.91 -4.36 -8.53
C ALA A 21 -4.38 -4.04 -8.27
N GLU A 22 -5.21 -5.07 -8.32
CA GLU A 22 -6.65 -5.01 -8.05
C GLU A 22 -6.91 -5.32 -6.57
N LEU A 23 -7.58 -4.41 -5.86
CA LEU A 23 -7.91 -4.52 -4.44
C LEU A 23 -9.39 -4.21 -4.20
N GLU A 24 -10.11 -5.10 -3.54
CA GLU A 24 -11.53 -4.91 -3.19
C GLU A 24 -11.69 -4.37 -1.76
N ASP A 25 -12.54 -3.35 -1.61
CA ASP A 25 -12.84 -2.68 -0.33
C ASP A 25 -11.60 -2.40 0.56
N PRO A 26 -10.52 -1.79 0.02
CA PRO A 26 -9.29 -1.58 0.76
C PRO A 26 -9.42 -0.44 1.77
N TYR A 27 -8.67 -0.54 2.86
CA TYR A 27 -8.31 0.64 3.64
C TYR A 27 -7.30 1.50 2.86
N ILE A 28 -7.42 2.82 2.98
CA ILE A 28 -6.50 3.77 2.35
C ILE A 28 -5.80 4.56 3.45
N LEU A 29 -4.49 4.37 3.57
CA LEU A 29 -3.62 5.21 4.38
C LEU A 29 -3.08 6.34 3.50
N ILE A 30 -3.31 7.58 3.92
CA ILE A 30 -2.74 8.77 3.30
C ILE A 30 -1.74 9.38 4.29
N TYR A 31 -0.51 9.55 3.84
CA TYR A 31 0.59 10.09 4.63
C TYR A 31 1.35 11.14 3.81
N ASP A 32 1.59 12.32 4.35
CA ASP A 32 2.09 13.47 3.59
C ASP A 32 3.63 13.58 3.53
N LYS A 33 4.33 12.56 4.03
CA LYS A 33 5.79 12.51 4.14
C LYS A 33 6.33 11.17 3.63
N LYS A 34 7.66 11.07 3.56
CA LYS A 34 8.34 9.79 3.36
C LYS A 34 8.15 8.83 4.54
N ILE A 35 7.90 7.57 4.22
CA ILE A 35 7.93 6.45 5.17
C ILE A 35 9.30 5.79 5.01
N SER A 36 10.20 5.96 5.98
CA SER A 36 11.57 5.41 5.93
C SER A 36 11.80 4.25 6.89
N ASN A 37 10.85 4.00 7.80
CA ASN A 37 10.94 2.94 8.80
C ASN A 37 9.61 2.18 8.88
N MET A 38 9.62 0.92 8.46
CA MET A 38 8.44 0.06 8.48
C MET A 38 7.91 -0.21 9.89
N LYS A 39 8.74 -0.09 10.94
CA LYS A 39 8.31 -0.33 12.33
C LYS A 39 7.23 0.64 12.78
N ASP A 40 7.21 1.86 12.24
CA ASP A 40 6.21 2.86 12.60
C ASP A 40 4.82 2.50 12.07
N LEU A 41 4.76 1.69 11.01
CA LEU A 41 3.51 1.19 10.43
C LEU A 41 3.01 -0.11 11.07
N LEU A 42 3.86 -0.88 11.75
CA LEU A 42 3.49 -2.20 12.30
C LEU A 42 2.19 -2.18 13.12
N PRO A 43 1.99 -1.25 14.08
CA PRO A 43 0.75 -1.26 14.88
C PRO A 43 -0.52 -1.02 14.05
N LEU A 44 -0.40 -0.29 12.94
CA LEU A 44 -1.51 -0.07 12.01
C LEU A 44 -1.76 -1.32 11.17
N LEU A 45 -0.70 -1.89 10.60
CA LEU A 45 -0.78 -3.09 9.76
C LEU A 45 -1.35 -4.28 10.53
N GLU A 46 -0.96 -4.46 11.80
CA GLU A 46 -1.53 -5.49 12.68
C GLU A 46 -3.05 -5.36 12.81
N LYS A 47 -3.55 -4.14 12.96
CA LYS A 47 -5.00 -3.88 13.03
C LYS A 47 -5.68 -4.15 11.69
N VAL A 48 -5.07 -3.77 10.58
CA VAL A 48 -5.64 -4.02 9.24
C VAL A 48 -5.68 -5.52 8.96
N VAL A 49 -4.63 -6.26 9.29
CA VAL A 49 -4.58 -7.73 9.15
C VAL A 49 -5.73 -8.40 9.90
N GLN A 50 -6.09 -7.93 11.10
CA GLN A 50 -7.23 -8.47 11.87
C GLN A 50 -8.59 -8.28 11.16
N THR A 51 -8.71 -7.31 10.25
CA THR A 51 -9.93 -7.10 9.47
C THR A 51 -10.02 -8.00 8.24
N GLY A 52 -8.89 -8.58 7.80
CA GLY A 52 -8.80 -9.35 6.56
C GLY A 52 -8.92 -8.50 5.28
N LYS A 53 -9.05 -7.17 5.40
CA LYS A 53 -9.15 -6.27 4.25
C LYS A 53 -7.77 -5.85 3.73
N PRO A 54 -7.61 -5.62 2.42
CA PRO A 54 -6.38 -5.08 1.86
C PRO A 54 -6.12 -3.63 2.30
N VAL A 55 -4.89 -3.16 2.09
CA VAL A 55 -4.49 -1.77 2.36
C VAL A 55 -3.76 -1.16 1.17
N ILE A 56 -4.10 0.10 0.87
CA ILE A 56 -3.38 0.97 -0.04
C ILE A 56 -2.66 2.03 0.79
N ILE A 57 -1.38 2.24 0.53
CA ILE A 57 -0.58 3.28 1.17
C ILE A 57 -0.22 4.33 0.12
N ILE A 58 -0.60 5.57 0.37
CA ILE A 58 -0.24 6.74 -0.45
C ILE A 58 0.65 7.62 0.43
N ALA A 59 1.93 7.73 0.04
CA ALA A 59 2.93 8.52 0.73
C ALA A 59 3.76 9.35 -0.27
N GLU A 60 4.58 10.28 0.22
CA GLU A 60 5.55 10.99 -0.63
C GLU A 60 6.55 10.00 -1.25
N ASP A 61 7.01 9.05 -0.43
CA ASP A 61 7.87 7.93 -0.79
C ASP A 61 7.76 6.83 0.27
N VAL A 62 8.08 5.60 -0.11
CA VAL A 62 8.21 4.48 0.83
C VAL A 62 9.57 3.85 0.60
N GLU A 63 10.48 4.10 1.53
CA GLU A 63 11.83 3.54 1.54
C GLU A 63 11.88 2.51 2.67
N GLY A 64 12.56 1.39 2.45
CA GLY A 64 12.68 0.36 3.48
C GLY A 64 13.86 -0.58 3.26
N GLU A 65 14.57 -0.86 4.35
CA GLU A 65 14.73 -2.25 4.81
C GLU A 65 13.50 -2.64 5.65
#